data_AF-A0A561SIY7-F1
#
_entry.id   AF-A0A561SIY7-F1
#
_cell.length_a   1.000
_cell.length_b   1.000
_cell.length_c   1.000
_cell.angle_alpha   90.00
_cell.angle_beta   90.00
_cell.angle_gamma   90.00
#
_symmetry.space_group_name_H-M   'P 1'
#
loop_
_entity.id
_entity.type
_entity.pdbx_description
1 polymer ?
#
loop_
_entity_poly.entity_id
_entity_poly.type
_entity_poly.pdbx_seq_one_letter_code
_entity_poly.pdbx_strand_id
1 'polypeptide(L)'
;MPGSCALVVAALLALTASIAYGSSDLAAGLAARLARPIAIAFWGHLAGTLAVGAIAWTVAGRPPLGGLAFGLLAGAVAAIGLVLFYGAMARGSVSIVAPLAASGAVVPVAVGLARGEVPGALG
;
A
#
# COMPACT_ATOMS: atom_id res chain seq x y z
N MET A 1 -8.90 -18.23 27.70
CA MET A 1 -8.67 -19.07 26.52
C MET A 1 -9.11 -18.50 25.15
N PRO A 2 -9.82 -17.35 24.99
CA PRO A 2 -10.10 -16.79 23.64
C PRO A 2 -8.87 -16.16 22.95
N GLY A 3 -7.81 -15.82 23.70
CA GLY A 3 -6.60 -15.21 23.15
C GLY A 3 -5.72 -16.16 22.30
N SER A 4 -5.76 -17.48 22.58
CA SER A 4 -4.93 -18.46 21.88
C SER A 4 -5.37 -18.65 20.42
N CYS A 5 -6.67 -18.71 20.15
CA CYS A 5 -7.20 -18.80 18.77
C CYS A 5 -6.92 -17.53 17.98
N ALA A 6 -7.04 -16.34 18.59
CA ALA A 6 -6.73 -15.08 17.93
C ALA A 6 -5.25 -14.97 17.54
N LEU A 7 -4.33 -15.42 18.41
CA LEU A 7 -2.90 -15.48 18.10
C LEU A 7 -2.59 -16.43 16.94
N VAL A 8 -3.22 -17.61 16.91
CA VAL A 8 -3.03 -18.57 15.80
C VAL A 8 -3.53 -17.98 14.49
N VAL A 9 -4.71 -17.34 14.47
CA VAL A 9 -5.24 -16.70 13.27
C VAL A 9 -4.34 -15.54 12.81
N ALA A 10 -3.89 -14.68 13.73
CA ALA A 10 -2.98 -13.59 13.41
C ALA A 10 -1.64 -14.09 12.85
N ALA A 11 -1.08 -15.15 13.43
CA ALA A 11 0.17 -15.75 12.95
C ALA A 11 0.02 -16.36 11.55
N LEU A 12 -1.09 -17.05 11.27
CA LEU A 12 -1.38 -17.59 9.94
C LEU A 12 -1.53 -16.46 8.92
N LEU A 13 -2.29 -15.41 9.24
CA LEU A 13 -2.45 -14.24 8.38
C LEU A 13 -1.11 -13.54 8.12
N ALA A 14 -0.27 -13.36 9.14
CA ALA A 14 1.05 -12.77 9.00
C ALA A 14 1.97 -13.60 8.10
N LEU A 15 1.96 -14.93 8.27
CA LEU A 15 2.73 -15.84 7.42
C LEU A 15 2.27 -15.79 5.96
N THR A 16 0.96 -15.86 5.73
CA THR A 16 0.39 -15.75 4.37
C THR A 16 0.71 -14.39 3.75
N ALA A 17 0.57 -13.30 4.50
CA ALA A 17 0.91 -11.96 4.05
C ALA A 17 2.39 -11.85 3.69
N SER A 18 3.29 -12.38 4.53
CA SER A 18 4.73 -12.35 4.27
C SER A 18 5.11 -13.15 3.01
N ILE A 19 4.49 -14.31 2.78
CA ILE A 19 4.72 -15.11 1.57
C ILE A 19 4.19 -14.39 0.33
N ALA A 20 2.98 -13.82 0.41
CA ALA A 20 2.39 -13.07 -0.69
C ALA A 20 3.24 -11.84 -1.04
N TYR A 21 3.70 -11.09 -0.04
CA TYR A 21 4.53 -9.91 -0.26
C TYR A 21 5.89 -10.29 -0.85
N GLY A 22 6.60 -11.25 -0.25
CA GLY A 22 7.90 -11.70 -0.73
C GLY A 22 7.86 -12.30 -2.14
N SER A 23 6.85 -13.10 -2.46
CA SER A 23 6.67 -13.64 -3.83
C SER A 23 6.35 -12.53 -4.83
N SER A 24 5.57 -11.52 -4.43
CA SER A 24 5.27 -10.37 -5.29
C SER A 24 6.51 -9.53 -5.61
N ASP A 25 7.44 -9.34 -4.66
CA ASP A 25 8.68 -8.60 -4.87
C ASP A 25 9.64 -9.34 -5.83
N LEU A 26 9.73 -10.67 -5.69
CA LEU A 26 10.50 -11.49 -6.63
C LEU A 26 9.91 -11.44 -8.03
N ALA A 27 8.59 -11.56 -8.16
CA ALA A 27 7.89 -11.49 -9.44
C ALA A 27 8.02 -10.11 -10.08
N ALA A 28 7.85 -9.03 -9.31
CA ALA A 28 8.01 -7.66 -9.78
C ALA A 28 9.44 -7.36 -10.20
N GLY A 29 10.43 -7.84 -9.43
CA GLY A 29 11.85 -7.71 -9.74
C GLY A 29 12.26 -8.47 -11.01
N LEU A 30 11.69 -9.65 -11.25
CA LEU A 30 11.90 -10.40 -12.50
C LEU A 30 11.20 -9.71 -13.67
N ALA A 31 9.94 -9.29 -13.51
CA ALA A 31 9.17 -8.61 -14.55
C ALA A 31 9.85 -7.29 -14.98
N ALA A 32 10.41 -6.52 -14.04
CA ALA A 32 11.11 -5.27 -14.32
C ALA A 32 12.35 -5.45 -15.21
N ARG A 33 12.92 -6.65 -15.28
CA ARG A 33 14.02 -6.99 -16.20
C ARG A 33 13.53 -7.33 -17.61
N LEU A 34 12.26 -7.74 -17.74
CA LEU A 34 11.67 -8.26 -18.98
C LEU A 34 10.80 -7.24 -19.72
N ALA A 35 10.31 -6.18 -19.04
CA ALA A 35 9.42 -5.19 -19.63
C ALA A 35 9.62 -3.78 -19.06
N ARG A 36 8.99 -2.78 -19.70
CA ARG A 36 9.05 -1.38 -19.27
C ARG A 36 8.42 -1.24 -17.87
N PRO A 37 9.13 -0.70 -16.86
CA PRO A 37 8.63 -0.58 -15.48
C PRO A 37 7.27 0.12 -15.36
N ILE A 38 7.06 1.16 -16.18
CA ILE A 38 5.81 1.92 -16.23
C ILE A 38 4.61 1.04 -16.65
N ALA A 39 4.81 0.10 -17.57
CA ALA A 39 3.76 -0.77 -18.07
C ALA A 39 3.39 -1.83 -17.02
N ILE A 40 4.40 -2.39 -16.34
CA ILE A 40 4.19 -3.34 -15.24
C ILE A 40 3.45 -2.67 -14.09
N ALA A 41 3.85 -1.46 -13.72
CA ALA A 41 3.17 -0.70 -12.67
C ALA A 41 1.70 -0.43 -13.04
N PHE A 42 1.43 0.00 -14.28
CA PHE A 42 0.07 0.24 -14.74
C PHE A 42 -0.81 -1.02 -14.71
N TRP A 43 -0.34 -2.11 -15.33
CA TRP A 43 -1.09 -3.37 -15.36
C TRP A 43 -1.23 -4.00 -13.97
N GLY A 44 -0.21 -3.89 -13.12
CA GLY A 44 -0.27 -4.33 -11.73
C GLY A 44 -1.31 -3.55 -10.93
N HIS A 45 -1.36 -2.22 -11.09
CA HIS A 45 -2.35 -1.38 -10.43
C HIS A 45 -3.77 -1.71 -10.93
N LEU A 46 -3.95 -1.92 -12.24
CA LEU A 46 -5.24 -2.27 -12.82
C LEU A 46 -5.71 -3.64 -12.33
N ALA A 47 -4.86 -4.67 -12.40
CA ALA A 47 -5.17 -6.01 -11.91
C ALA A 47 -5.48 -6.00 -10.40
N GLY A 48 -4.67 -5.29 -9.62
CA GLY A 48 -4.89 -5.11 -8.18
C GLY A 48 -6.21 -4.41 -7.86
N THR A 49 -6.54 -3.33 -8.59
CA THR A 49 -7.82 -2.61 -8.42
C THR A 49 -9.01 -3.50 -8.74
N LEU A 50 -8.94 -4.28 -9.81
CA LEU A 50 -9.99 -5.23 -10.19
C LEU A 50 -10.14 -6.35 -9.15
N ALA A 51 -9.04 -6.93 -8.70
CA ALA A 51 -9.05 -7.99 -7.68
C ALA A 51 -9.62 -7.49 -6.34
N VAL A 52 -9.14 -6.35 -5.85
CA VAL A 52 -9.64 -5.72 -4.62
C VAL A 52 -11.11 -5.31 -4.78
N GLY A 53 -11.49 -4.75 -5.93
CA GLY A 53 -12.89 -4.41 -6.22
C GLY A 53 -13.82 -5.62 -6.21
N ALA A 54 -13.39 -6.74 -6.80
CA ALA A 54 -14.14 -8.00 -6.78
C ALA A 54 -14.30 -8.55 -5.36
N ILE A 55 -13.22 -8.55 -4.56
CA ILE A 55 -13.27 -8.98 -3.16
C ILE A 55 -14.16 -8.05 -2.32
N ALA A 56 -14.03 -6.73 -2.50
CA ALA A 56 -14.85 -5.76 -1.79
C ALA A 56 -16.34 -5.95 -2.10
N TRP A 57 -16.67 -6.25 -3.35
CA TRP A 57 -18.05 -6.54 -3.76
C TRP A 57 -18.62 -7.79 -3.08
N THR A 58 -17.83 -8.86 -2.95
CA THR A 58 -18.30 -10.10 -2.32
C THR A 58 -18.39 -10.02 -0.80
N VAL A 59 -17.50 -9.25 -0.15
CA VAL A 59 -17.43 -9.13 1.32
C VAL A 59 -18.35 -8.04 1.87
N ALA A 60 -18.34 -6.85 1.26
CA ALA A 60 -19.01 -5.66 1.77
C ALA A 60 -20.24 -5.23 0.96
N GLY A 61 -20.47 -5.84 -0.21
CA GLY A 61 -21.58 -5.48 -1.10
C GLY A 61 -21.34 -4.19 -1.87
N ARG A 62 -22.41 -3.41 -2.08
CA ARG A 62 -22.35 -2.16 -2.86
C ARG A 62 -21.64 -1.05 -2.06
N PRO A 63 -20.51 -0.50 -2.56
CA PRO A 63 -19.84 0.59 -1.87
C PRO A 63 -20.70 1.88 -1.90
N PRO A 64 -20.76 2.65 -0.81
CA PRO A 64 -21.44 3.94 -0.79
C PRO A 64 -20.73 4.91 -1.73
N LEU A 65 -21.49 5.78 -2.40
CA LEU A 65 -20.95 6.79 -3.33
C LEU A 65 -19.89 7.69 -2.69
N GLY A 66 -20.06 8.05 -1.41
CA GLY A 66 -19.07 8.83 -0.67
C GLY A 66 -17.74 8.08 -0.51
N GLY A 67 -17.78 6.78 -0.25
CA GLY A 67 -16.58 5.94 -0.15
C GLY A 67 -15.84 5.84 -1.48
N LEU A 68 -16.58 5.71 -2.59
CA LEU A 68 -15.99 5.74 -3.94
C LEU A 68 -15.34 7.08 -4.26
N ALA A 69 -15.97 8.20 -3.88
CA ALA A 69 -15.40 9.54 -4.10
C ALA A 69 -14.08 9.71 -3.32
N PHE A 70 -14.03 9.31 -2.05
CA PHE A 70 -12.80 9.32 -1.27
C PHE A 70 -11.73 8.37 -1.84
N GLY A 71 -12.12 7.18 -2.30
CA GLY A 71 -11.21 6.24 -2.95
C GLY A 71 -10.60 6.79 -4.24
N LEU A 72 -11.41 7.44 -5.08
CA LEU A 72 -10.94 8.10 -6.30
C LEU A 72 -10.00 9.27 -6.00
N LEU A 73 -10.35 10.12 -5.03
CA LEU A 73 -9.50 11.23 -4.61
C LEU A 73 -8.17 10.73 -4.03
N ALA A 74 -8.21 9.71 -3.17
CA ALA A 74 -7.01 9.10 -2.61
C ALA A 74 -6.12 8.51 -3.72
N GLY A 75 -6.72 7.81 -4.69
CA GLY A 75 -6.01 7.25 -5.84
C GLY A 75 -5.37 8.34 -6.72
N ALA A 76 -6.09 9.43 -6.99
CA ALA A 76 -5.56 10.57 -7.76
C ALA A 76 -4.37 11.23 -7.05
N VAL A 77 -4.48 11.46 -5.74
CA VAL A 77 -3.38 12.00 -4.92
C VAL A 77 -2.18 11.05 -4.92
N ALA A 78 -2.41 9.74 -4.78
CA ALA A 78 -1.35 8.73 -4.83
C ALA A 78 -0.65 8.71 -6.20
N ALA A 79 -1.41 8.79 -7.30
CA ALA A 79 -0.85 8.84 -8.65
C ALA A 79 0.01 10.09 -8.89
N ILE A 80 -0.46 11.27 -8.45
CA ILE A 80 0.31 12.51 -8.51
C ILE A 80 1.60 12.38 -7.69
N GLY A 81 1.50 11.86 -6.45
CA GLY A 81 2.65 11.63 -5.59
C GLY A 81 3.69 10.71 -6.23
N LEU A 82 3.24 9.65 -6.91
CA LEU A 82 4.13 8.73 -7.60
C LEU A 82 4.85 9.37 -8.79
N VAL A 83 4.15 10.19 -9.59
CA VAL A 83 4.77 10.94 -10.70
C VAL A 83 5.80 11.94 -10.19
N LEU A 84 5.49 12.67 -9.11
CA LEU A 84 6.42 13.60 -8.48
C LEU A 84 7.64 12.87 -7.89
N PHE A 85 7.43 11.72 -7.25
CA PHE A 85 8.48 10.90 -6.68
C PHE A 85 9.44 10.35 -7.75
N TYR A 86 8.92 9.71 -8.80
CA TYR A 86 9.76 9.25 -9.91
C TYR A 86 10.43 10.42 -10.64
N GLY A 87 9.74 11.55 -10.82
CA GLY A 87 10.32 12.75 -11.40
C GLY A 87 11.46 13.34 -10.55
N ALA A 88 11.34 13.31 -9.23
CA ALA A 88 12.41 13.71 -8.31
C ALA A 88 13.60 12.76 -8.38
N MET A 89 13.37 11.44 -8.41
CA MET A 89 14.45 10.45 -8.58
C MET A 89 15.17 10.57 -9.92
N ALA A 90 14.47 10.97 -10.99
CA ALA A 90 15.08 11.19 -12.29
C ALA A 90 15.96 12.45 -12.35
N ARG A 91 15.71 13.44 -11.48
CA ARG A 91 16.40 14.75 -11.47
C ARG A 91 17.43 14.90 -10.35
N GLY A 92 17.34 14.10 -9.28
CA GLY A 92 18.17 14.19 -8.08
C GLY A 92 18.86 12.87 -7.73
N SER A 93 19.65 12.89 -6.66
CA SER A 93 20.26 11.65 -6.15
C SER A 93 19.23 10.81 -5.39
N VAL A 94 19.14 9.53 -5.75
CA VAL A 94 18.27 8.57 -5.05
C VAL A 94 18.54 8.55 -3.54
N SER A 95 19.81 8.74 -3.15
CA SER A 95 20.24 8.79 -1.74
C SER A 95 19.61 9.92 -0.92
N ILE A 96 19.13 11.00 -1.54
CA ILE A 96 18.47 12.11 -0.86
C ILE A 96 16.95 12.00 -1.01
N VAL A 97 16.48 11.69 -2.22
CA VAL A 97 15.06 11.65 -2.54
C VAL A 97 14.34 10.55 -1.74
N ALA A 98 14.96 9.39 -1.55
CA ALA A 98 14.33 8.28 -0.83
C ALA A 98 14.12 8.57 0.67
N PRO A 99 15.11 9.02 1.46
CA PRO A 99 14.88 9.44 2.85
C PRO A 99 13.86 10.58 2.98
N LEU A 100 13.87 11.53 2.03
CA LEU A 100 12.93 12.65 2.04
C LEU A 100 11.49 12.19 1.75
N ALA A 101 11.30 11.24 0.85
CA ALA A 101 9.98 10.65 0.63
C ALA A 101 9.52 9.85 1.85
N ALA A 102 10.43 9.14 2.53
CA ALA A 102 10.13 8.37 3.74
C ALA A 102 9.64 9.26 4.90
N SER A 103 10.08 10.53 4.98
CA SER A 103 9.55 11.46 5.99
C SER A 103 8.06 11.78 5.81
N GLY A 104 7.44 11.41 4.68
CA GLY A 104 5.99 11.48 4.51
C GLY A 104 5.19 10.69 5.54
N ALA A 105 5.80 9.68 6.19
CA ALA A 105 5.20 8.92 7.30
C ALA A 105 4.85 9.79 8.51
N VAL A 106 5.42 10.99 8.64
CA VAL A 106 5.06 11.95 9.70
C VAL A 106 3.59 12.35 9.61
N VAL A 107 3.02 12.43 8.40
CA VAL A 107 1.62 12.84 8.21
C VAL A 107 0.63 11.89 8.88
N PRO A 108 0.58 10.57 8.58
CA PRO A 108 -0.34 9.66 9.25
C PRO A 108 -0.07 9.55 10.75
N VAL A 109 1.19 9.63 11.21
CA VAL A 109 1.52 9.63 12.64
C VAL A 109 0.93 10.86 13.33
N ALA A 110 1.11 12.06 12.77
CA ALA A 110 0.55 13.29 13.31
C ALA A 110 -0.99 13.25 13.35
N VAL A 111 -1.62 12.68 12.32
CA VAL A 111 -3.08 12.48 12.27
C VAL A 111 -3.55 11.49 13.34
N GLY A 112 -2.85 10.38 13.54
CA GLY A 112 -3.14 9.39 14.59
C GLY A 112 -3.05 10.01 15.99
N LEU A 113 -1.96 10.73 16.28
CA LEU A 113 -1.77 11.46 17.53
C LEU A 113 -2.87 12.50 17.75
N ALA A 114 -3.24 13.27 16.71
CA ALA A 114 -4.32 14.25 16.78
C ALA A 114 -5.70 13.60 17.01
N ARG A 115 -5.88 12.34 16.61
CA ARG A 115 -7.07 11.52 16.88
C ARG A 115 -7.05 10.83 18.25
N GLY A 116 -5.98 11.01 19.02
CA GLY A 116 -5.82 10.43 20.35
C GLY A 116 -5.26 9.01 20.37
N GLU A 117 -4.69 8.52 19.25
CA GLU A 117 -3.94 7.27 19.25
C GLU A 117 -2.68 7.44 20.10
N VAL A 118 -2.47 6.54 21.06
CA VAL A 118 -1.30 6.56 21.96
C VAL A 118 -0.31 5.52 21.46
N PRO A 119 0.88 5.90 20.97
CA PRO A 119 1.88 4.93 20.54
C PRO A 119 2.30 4.07 21.73
N GLY A 120 2.02 2.77 21.68
CA GLY A 120 2.53 1.81 22.66
C GLY A 120 4.05 1.69 22.53
N ALA A 121 4.77 1.72 23.65
CA ALA A 121 6.24 1.66 23.63
C ALA A 121 6.77 0.29 23.14
N LEU A 122 5.97 -0.77 23.24
CA LEU A 122 6.30 -2.13 22.80
C LEU A 122 4.98 -2.90 22.55
N GLY A 123 4.66 -3.19 21.28
CA GLY A 123 3.54 -4.06 20.87
C GLY A 123 2.59 -3.42 19.89
#